data_AF-A0A286B0N5-F1
#
_entry.id   AF-A0A286B0N5-F1
#
_cell.length_a   1.000
_cell.length_b   1.000
_cell.length_c   1.000
_cell.angle_alpha   90.00
_cell.angle_beta   90.00
_cell.angle_gamma   90.00
#
_symmetry.space_group_name_H-M   'P 1'
#
loop_
_entity.id
_entity.type
_entity.pdbx_description
1 polymer ?
#
loop_
_entity_poly.entity_id
_entity_poly.type
_entity_poly.pdbx_seq_one_letter_code
_entity_poly.pdbx_strand_id
1 'polypeptide(L)'
;MNQSELFSTPQLPPVQQAAPSRAKPIRVTPPDFGAEDFAVQNSYTVRLADYPHEGADAVKVAMQRFRLELDRHLGGDVLRAMRAYQNVTESSQGELVKDEVILATRWAKAYDAARVAGCRDLGDTLEAYFEVRPI
;
A
#
# COMPACT_ATOMS: atom_id res chain seq x y z
N MET A 1 -61.90 -56.65 7.32
CA MET A 1 -60.95 -56.10 6.33
C MET A 1 -61.59 -54.85 5.74
N ASN A 2 -61.06 -53.63 5.72
CA ASN A 2 -59.84 -53.00 6.24
C ASN A 2 -60.28 -51.70 6.94
N GLN A 3 -59.85 -51.50 8.19
CA GLN A 3 -60.18 -50.31 8.97
C GLN A 3 -59.32 -49.11 8.56
N SER A 4 -59.86 -47.92 8.87
CA SER A 4 -59.15 -46.63 8.99
C SER A 4 -58.71 -45.98 7.67
N GLU A 5 -59.73 -45.42 7.04
CA GLU A 5 -59.77 -44.04 6.56
C GLU A 5 -58.83 -43.02 7.27
N LEU A 6 -58.45 -42.03 6.47
CA LEU A 6 -58.24 -40.61 6.87
C LEU A 6 -56.99 -40.25 7.66
N PHE A 7 -55.81 -40.40 7.05
CA PHE A 7 -54.68 -39.50 7.32
C PHE A 7 -53.90 -39.19 6.03
N SER A 8 -54.49 -38.40 5.14
CA SER A 8 -53.70 -37.67 4.13
C SER A 8 -53.07 -36.46 4.82
N THR A 9 -51.85 -36.63 5.33
CA THR A 9 -51.02 -35.50 5.75
C THR A 9 -50.72 -34.65 4.52
N PRO A 10 -51.01 -33.33 4.52
CA PRO A 10 -50.44 -32.45 3.53
C PRO A 10 -48.92 -32.38 3.79
N GLN A 11 -48.15 -33.01 2.92
CA GLN A 11 -46.70 -32.83 2.90
C GLN A 11 -46.43 -31.36 2.50
N LEU A 12 -46.12 -30.55 3.51
CA LEU A 12 -45.53 -29.23 3.32
C LEU A 12 -44.34 -29.36 2.35
N PRO A 13 -44.14 -28.41 1.42
CA PRO A 13 -42.91 -28.39 0.65
C PRO A 13 -41.74 -28.39 1.64
N PRO A 14 -40.61 -29.05 1.32
CA PRO A 14 -39.42 -28.85 2.12
C PRO A 14 -39.19 -27.35 2.17
N VAL A 15 -39.29 -26.78 3.37
CA VAL A 15 -38.69 -25.49 3.66
C VAL A 15 -37.27 -25.64 3.18
N GLN A 16 -37.00 -25.08 2.00
CA GLN A 16 -35.65 -24.94 1.51
C GLN A 16 -35.08 -23.94 2.50
N GLN A 17 -34.52 -24.50 3.59
CA GLN A 17 -33.72 -23.76 4.53
C GLN A 17 -32.80 -22.96 3.64
N ALA A 18 -33.00 -21.64 3.67
CA ALA A 18 -32.07 -20.70 3.12
C ALA A 18 -30.77 -21.02 3.86
N ALA A 19 -29.99 -21.92 3.28
CA ALA A 19 -28.64 -22.16 3.70
C ALA A 19 -28.01 -20.78 3.65
N PRO A 20 -27.43 -20.29 4.77
CA PRO A 20 -26.73 -19.02 4.74
C PRO A 20 -25.75 -19.14 3.60
N SER A 21 -25.93 -18.27 2.60
CA SER A 21 -25.11 -18.13 1.41
C SER A 21 -23.72 -18.53 1.79
N ARG A 22 -23.27 -19.69 1.29
CA ARG A 22 -21.96 -20.27 1.55
C ARG A 22 -20.97 -19.13 1.44
N ALA A 23 -20.64 -18.56 2.60
CA ALA A 23 -19.64 -17.54 2.71
C ALA A 23 -18.43 -18.28 2.20
N LYS A 24 -17.98 -17.89 1.00
CA LYS A 24 -16.69 -18.30 0.47
C LYS A 24 -15.77 -18.23 1.68
N PRO A 25 -15.00 -19.29 2.00
CA PRO A 25 -14.01 -19.15 3.05
C PRO A 25 -13.29 -17.87 2.67
N ILE A 26 -13.41 -16.86 3.53
CA ILE A 26 -12.54 -15.71 3.47
C ILE A 26 -11.23 -16.39 3.76
N ARG A 27 -10.59 -16.85 2.69
CA ARG A 27 -9.18 -17.12 2.67
C ARG A 27 -8.68 -15.77 3.12
N VAL A 28 -8.33 -15.70 4.39
CA VAL A 28 -7.32 -14.78 4.85
C VAL A 28 -6.09 -15.22 4.08
N THR A 29 -6.07 -14.89 2.79
CA THR A 29 -4.85 -14.79 2.06
C THR A 29 -4.08 -13.83 2.94
N PRO A 30 -2.96 -14.24 3.57
CA PRO A 30 -2.07 -13.26 4.18
C PRO A 30 -1.92 -12.19 3.11
N PRO A 31 -2.21 -10.91 3.44
CA PRO A 31 -2.54 -9.87 2.47
C PRO A 31 -1.72 -10.14 1.23
N ASP A 32 -2.40 -10.62 0.20
CA ASP A 32 -1.76 -10.97 -1.05
C ASP A 32 -1.15 -9.63 -1.45
N PHE A 33 0.14 -9.47 -1.23
CA PHE A 33 0.92 -8.41 -1.83
C PHE A 33 1.06 -8.75 -3.32
N GLY A 34 -0.08 -9.07 -3.94
CA GLY A 34 -0.27 -9.29 -5.35
C GLY A 34 0.30 -8.06 -5.99
N ALA A 35 1.34 -8.29 -6.78
CA ALA A 35 2.01 -7.29 -7.58
C ALA A 35 1.12 -6.85 -8.75
N GLU A 36 -0.18 -6.66 -8.50
CA GLU A 36 -1.21 -6.38 -9.49
C GLU A 36 -1.99 -5.14 -9.01
N ASP A 37 -1.82 -4.05 -9.76
CA ASP A 37 -2.47 -2.73 -9.66
C ASP A 37 -1.75 -1.57 -8.91
N PHE A 38 -0.42 -1.62 -8.70
CA PHE A 38 0.34 -0.38 -8.34
C PHE A 38 0.73 0.48 -9.55
N ALA A 39 0.02 0.31 -10.66
CA ALA A 39 0.07 1.22 -11.81
C ALA A 39 -0.73 2.52 -11.54
N VAL A 40 -0.81 2.98 -10.29
CA VAL A 40 -1.16 4.37 -9.99
C VAL A 40 -0.03 5.24 -10.55
N GLN A 41 -0.26 5.69 -11.78
CA GLN A 41 0.37 6.82 -12.46
C GLN A 41 1.83 7.04 -12.06
N ASN A 42 2.71 6.41 -12.84
CA ASN A 42 4.17 6.46 -12.77
C ASN A 42 4.72 7.90 -12.95
N SER A 43 4.39 8.84 -12.08
CA SER A 43 4.97 10.18 -12.08
C SER A 43 6.40 10.17 -11.52
N TYR A 44 6.76 9.14 -10.75
CA TYR A 44 8.10 8.94 -10.22
C TYR A 44 8.48 7.46 -10.11
N THR A 45 9.78 7.20 -10.10
CA THR A 45 10.43 5.92 -9.81
C THR A 45 11.13 5.99 -8.45
N VAL A 46 11.27 4.83 -7.81
CA VAL A 46 12.03 4.66 -6.57
C VAL A 46 13.06 3.57 -6.78
N ARG A 47 14.32 3.82 -6.42
CA ARG A 47 15.40 2.84 -6.45
C ARG A 47 16.11 2.81 -5.10
N LEU A 48 16.43 1.63 -4.60
CA LEU A 48 17.34 1.51 -3.47
C LEU A 48 18.78 1.65 -3.97
N ALA A 49 19.47 2.70 -3.55
CA ALA A 49 20.89 2.93 -3.85
C ALA A 49 21.76 2.48 -2.67
N ASP A 50 23.03 2.19 -2.96
CA ASP A 50 24.05 1.79 -1.98
C ASP A 50 23.71 0.47 -1.25
N TYR A 51 22.93 -0.40 -1.87
CA TYR A 51 22.61 -1.72 -1.32
C TYR A 51 23.32 -2.84 -2.10
N PRO A 52 24.12 -3.71 -1.44
CA PRO A 52 24.94 -4.71 -2.13
C PRO A 52 24.16 -5.81 -2.86
N HIS A 53 22.87 -5.95 -2.57
CA HIS A 53 22.01 -6.98 -3.15
C HIS A 53 20.77 -6.40 -3.86
N GLU A 54 20.98 -5.52 -4.84
CA GLU A 54 19.89 -4.86 -5.61
C GLU A 54 18.85 -5.83 -6.21
N GLY A 55 19.22 -7.09 -6.43
CA GLY A 55 18.33 -8.13 -6.98
C GLY A 55 17.52 -8.93 -5.97
N ALA A 56 17.70 -8.72 -4.66
CA ALA A 56 17.00 -9.47 -3.63
C ALA A 56 15.50 -9.13 -3.61
N ASP A 57 14.65 -10.13 -3.38
CA ASP A 57 13.20 -9.91 -3.26
C ASP A 57 12.85 -8.94 -2.12
N ALA A 58 13.67 -8.90 -1.06
CA ALA A 58 13.59 -7.92 0.02
C ALA A 58 13.69 -6.47 -0.49
N VAL A 59 14.53 -6.20 -1.49
CA VAL A 59 14.67 -4.86 -2.09
C VAL A 59 13.43 -4.48 -2.86
N LYS A 60 12.87 -5.41 -3.65
CA LYS A 60 11.61 -5.17 -4.37
C LYS A 60 10.47 -4.85 -3.42
N VAL A 61 10.34 -5.65 -2.36
CA VAL A 61 9.34 -5.44 -1.30
C VAL A 61 9.57 -4.11 -0.58
N ALA A 62 10.82 -3.76 -0.27
CA ALA A 62 11.17 -2.50 0.37
C ALA A 62 10.83 -1.28 -0.49
N MET A 63 11.17 -1.31 -1.78
CA MET A 63 10.83 -0.24 -2.74
C MET A 63 9.31 -0.07 -2.90
N GLN A 64 8.57 -1.18 -2.96
CA GLN A 64 7.11 -1.15 -3.04
C GLN A 64 6.48 -0.57 -1.77
N ARG A 65 6.93 -1.01 -0.59
CA ARG A 65 6.48 -0.49 0.71
C ARG A 65 6.81 1.00 0.85
N PHE A 66 8.01 1.40 0.46
CA PHE A 66 8.42 2.80 0.46
C PHE A 66 7.48 3.64 -0.41
N ARG A 67 7.19 3.20 -1.63
CA ARG A 67 6.31 3.92 -2.55
C ARG A 67 4.88 4.03 -1.99
N LEU A 68 4.36 2.94 -1.43
CA LEU A 68 3.04 2.91 -0.80
C LEU A 68 2.94 3.89 0.37
N GLU A 69 3.95 3.90 1.25
CA GLU A 69 3.93 4.78 2.42
C GLU A 69 4.11 6.25 2.01
N LEU A 70 4.95 6.53 1.01
CA LEU A 70 5.13 7.89 0.49
C LEU A 70 3.82 8.42 -0.12
N ASP A 71 3.13 7.60 -0.91
CA ASP A 71 1.81 7.93 -1.46
C ASP A 71 0.75 8.06 -0.35
N ARG A 72 0.84 7.26 0.72
CA ARG A 72 -0.08 7.38 1.86
C ARG A 72 0.05 8.72 2.61
N HIS A 73 1.26 9.30 2.68
CA HIS A 73 1.50 10.57 3.37
C HIS A 73 1.26 11.80 2.49
N LEU A 74 1.57 11.70 1.20
CA LEU A 74 1.59 12.85 0.26
C LEU A 74 0.59 12.74 -0.88
N GLY A 75 0.13 11.52 -1.21
CA GLY A 75 -0.78 11.24 -2.31
C GLY A 75 -0.26 11.77 -3.64
N GLY A 76 -1.09 12.49 -4.38
CA GLY A 76 -0.71 13.09 -5.66
C GLY A 76 0.35 14.21 -5.58
N ASP A 77 0.67 14.72 -4.38
CA ASP A 77 1.59 15.84 -4.21
C ASP A 77 3.07 15.41 -4.03
N VAL A 78 3.40 14.12 -4.16
CA VAL A 78 4.78 13.59 -3.98
C VAL A 78 5.82 14.42 -4.73
N LEU A 79 5.65 14.60 -6.05
CA LEU A 79 6.61 15.35 -6.87
C LEU A 79 6.68 16.83 -6.49
N ARG A 80 5.53 17.42 -6.16
CA ARG A 80 5.46 18.83 -5.76
C ARG A 80 6.20 19.06 -4.45
N ALA A 81 6.03 18.14 -3.50
CA ALA A 81 6.69 18.18 -2.21
C ALA A 81 8.19 17.91 -2.31
N MET A 82 8.60 16.96 -3.16
CA MET A 82 10.01 16.70 -3.47
C MET A 82 10.69 17.91 -4.13
N ARG A 83 10.01 18.59 -5.06
CA ARG A 83 10.51 19.82 -5.71
C ARG A 83 10.61 20.97 -4.72
N ALA A 84 9.62 21.16 -3.86
CA ALA A 84 9.68 22.17 -2.80
C ALA A 84 10.83 21.89 -1.83
N TYR A 85 11.06 20.63 -1.45
CA TYR A 85 12.20 20.26 -0.60
C TYR A 85 13.55 20.60 -1.23
N GLN A 86 13.76 20.19 -2.50
CA GLN A 86 14.97 20.54 -3.25
C GLN A 86 15.16 22.06 -3.34
N ASN A 87 14.09 22.79 -3.68
CA ASN A 87 14.11 24.24 -3.73
C ASN A 87 14.49 24.86 -2.37
N VAL A 88 13.97 24.35 -1.25
CA VAL A 88 14.31 24.83 0.09
C VAL A 88 15.75 24.48 0.49
N THR A 89 16.29 23.34 0.05
CA THR A 89 17.66 22.92 0.37
C THR A 89 18.72 23.59 -0.50
N GLU A 90 18.39 23.90 -1.76
CA GLU A 90 19.31 24.52 -2.72
C GLU A 90 19.22 26.04 -2.69
N SER A 91 18.02 26.61 -2.46
CA SER A 91 17.84 28.04 -2.31
C SER A 91 18.16 28.48 -0.88
N SER A 92 19.05 29.47 -0.74
CA SER A 92 19.22 30.17 0.53
C SER A 92 17.88 30.82 0.93
N GLN A 93 17.43 30.60 2.17
CA GLN A 93 16.09 30.82 2.75
C GLN A 93 15.33 32.17 2.47
N GLY A 94 15.85 33.08 1.66
CA GLY A 94 15.32 34.44 1.46
C GLY A 94 14.06 34.56 0.60
N GLU A 95 13.77 33.60 -0.30
CA GLU A 95 12.68 33.70 -1.27
C GLU A 95 11.85 32.40 -1.36
N LEU A 96 11.34 31.93 -0.21
CA LEU A 96 10.50 30.74 -0.16
C LEU A 96 9.13 31.10 0.43
N VAL A 97 8.06 30.72 -0.26
CA VAL A 97 6.70 30.90 0.24
C VAL A 97 6.48 29.96 1.42
N LYS A 98 5.76 30.41 2.48
CA LYS A 98 5.50 29.59 3.68
C LYS A 98 4.91 28.22 3.34
N ASP A 99 4.06 28.15 2.32
CA ASP A 99 3.47 26.93 1.80
C ASP A 99 4.51 25.93 1.24
N GLU A 100 5.57 26.40 0.59
CA GLU A 100 6.66 25.53 0.10
C GLU A 100 7.47 24.95 1.25
N VAL A 101 7.75 25.74 2.29
CA VAL A 101 8.45 25.27 3.50
C VAL A 101 7.62 24.19 4.22
N ILE A 102 6.31 24.37 4.30
CA ILE A 102 5.40 23.36 4.87
C ILE A 102 5.44 22.08 4.03
N LEU A 103 5.39 22.21 2.70
CA LEU A 103 5.39 21.08 1.78
C LEU A 103 6.72 20.32 1.80
N ALA A 104 7.85 21.04 1.84
CA ALA A 104 9.19 20.49 2.01
C ALA A 104 9.37 19.75 3.34
N THR A 105 8.85 20.32 4.44
CA THR A 105 8.87 19.67 5.75
C THR A 105 8.04 18.40 5.74
N ARG A 106 6.88 18.42 5.06
CA ARG A 106 6.01 17.26 4.89
C ARG A 106 6.70 16.17 4.05
N TRP A 107 7.42 16.56 2.99
CA TRP A 107 8.26 15.66 2.20
C TRP A 107 9.27 14.93 3.07
N ALA A 108 10.09 15.66 3.82
CA ALA A 108 11.14 15.07 4.66
C ALA A 108 10.56 14.07 5.68
N LYS A 109 9.44 14.40 6.32
CA LYS A 109 8.75 13.50 7.27
C LYS A 109 8.18 12.26 6.59
N ALA A 110 7.53 12.42 5.44
CA ALA A 110 6.97 11.32 4.68
C ALA A 110 8.06 10.38 4.16
N TYR A 111 9.16 10.95 3.67
CA TYR A 111 10.34 10.21 3.22
C TYR A 111 10.96 9.39 4.35
N ASP A 112 11.15 9.99 5.54
CA ASP A 112 11.72 9.26 6.68
C ASP A 112 10.80 8.13 7.16
N ALA A 113 9.50 8.38 7.24
CA ALA A 113 8.51 7.34 7.57
C ALA A 113 8.51 6.19 6.55
N ALA A 114 8.57 6.53 5.25
CA ALA A 114 8.66 5.56 4.17
C ALA A 114 9.98 4.77 4.21
N ARG A 115 11.10 5.45 4.53
CA ARG A 115 12.42 4.83 4.69
C ARG A 115 12.40 3.82 5.83
N VAL A 116 11.85 4.18 6.99
CA VAL A 116 11.72 3.26 8.15
C VAL A 116 10.84 2.06 7.78
N ALA A 117 9.74 2.27 7.07
CA ALA A 117 8.84 1.20 6.64
C ALA A 117 9.48 0.24 5.61
N GLY A 118 10.25 0.78 4.65
CA GLY A 118 10.96 0.01 3.62
C GLY A 118 12.20 -0.71 4.15
N CYS A 119 12.97 -0.05 5.02
CA CYS A 119 14.21 -0.58 5.61
C CYS A 119 13.97 -1.64 6.69
N ARG A 120 12.75 -1.70 7.27
CA ARG A 120 12.40 -2.67 8.33
C ARG A 120 12.70 -4.14 7.98
N ASP A 121 12.61 -4.51 6.70
CA ASP A 121 12.86 -5.89 6.22
C ASP A 121 14.29 -6.10 5.69
N LEU A 122 15.01 -5.02 5.40
CA LEU A 122 16.35 -5.05 4.77
C LEU A 122 17.48 -5.33 5.77
N GLY A 123 17.24 -5.16 7.08
CA GLY A 123 18.25 -5.32 8.13
C GLY A 123 19.12 -4.07 8.32
N ASP A 124 20.29 -4.23 8.95
CA ASP A 124 21.25 -3.15 9.22
C ASP A 124 21.81 -2.61 7.90
N THR A 125 21.14 -1.59 7.37
CA THR A 125 21.42 -0.96 6.08
C THR A 125 21.58 0.53 6.32
N LEU A 126 22.60 0.88 7.11
CA LEU A 126 22.87 2.25 7.52
C LEU A 126 23.29 3.15 6.33
N GLU A 127 23.81 2.55 5.26
CA GLU A 127 24.32 3.27 4.08
C GLU A 127 23.30 3.32 2.92
N ALA A 128 22.34 2.39 2.89
CA ALA A 128 21.35 2.32 1.81
C ALA A 128 20.27 3.41 1.92
N TYR A 129 19.96 4.04 0.80
CA TYR A 129 18.93 5.08 0.72
C TYR A 129 17.99 4.89 -0.47
N PHE A 130 16.75 5.37 -0.33
CA PHE A 130 15.76 5.28 -1.40
C PHE A 130 15.85 6.53 -2.28
N GLU A 131 16.40 6.38 -3.48
CA GLU A 131 16.40 7.43 -4.47
C GLU A 131 15.01 7.54 -5.10
N VAL A 132 14.41 8.74 -5.05
CA VAL A 132 13.14 9.05 -5.71
C VAL A 132 13.42 9.94 -6.92
N ARG A 133 13.06 9.48 -8.13
CA ARG A 133 13.28 10.24 -9.37
C ARG A 133 11.97 10.46 -10.11
N PRO A 134 11.69 11.67 -10.64
CA PRO A 134 10.59 11.85 -11.59
C PRO A 134 10.88 11.04 -12.87
N ILE A 135 9.83 10.64 -13.59
CA ILE A 135 9.95 9.92 -14.88
C ILE A 135 9.86 10.91 -16.05
#